data_AF-A0A136PS95-F1
#
_entry.id   AF-A0A136PS95-F1
#
_cell.length_a   1.000
_cell.length_b   1.000
_cell.length_c   1.000
_cell.angle_alpha   90.00
_cell.angle_beta   90.00
_cell.angle_gamma   90.00
#
_symmetry.space_group_name_H-M   'P 1'
#
loop_
_entity.id
_entity.type
_entity.pdbx_description
1 polymer ?
#
loop_
_entity_poly.entity_id
_entity_poly.type
_entity_poly.pdbx_seq_one_letter_code
_entity_poly.pdbx_strand_id
1 'polypeptide(L)'
;MPAHPPASTSPFAGELLLALAAEGRLVLDAAQADEAIAGLERTLSEVRARLRIIHMWQCAPTQRVDELPDELARDVVEAVFADQLAPGRLELAVVEIPKYIEALRRAREAPPAAGDAACS
;
A
#
# COMPACT_ATOMS: atom_id res chain seq x y z
N MET A 1 5.60 -5.69 37.75
CA MET A 1 5.27 -4.84 36.58
C MET A 1 4.26 -5.60 35.74
N PRO A 2 3.09 -5.05 35.40
CA PRO A 2 2.16 -5.75 34.53
C PRO A 2 2.75 -5.80 33.12
N ALA A 3 2.68 -6.97 32.49
CA ALA A 3 3.06 -7.13 31.10
C ALA A 3 2.09 -6.31 30.22
N HIS A 4 2.62 -5.35 29.48
CA HIS A 4 1.88 -4.75 28.38
C HIS A 4 1.48 -5.87 27.40
N PRO A 5 0.23 -5.92 26.90
CA PRO A 5 -0.09 -6.76 25.77
C PRO A 5 0.82 -6.34 24.60
N PRO A 6 1.38 -7.27 23.80
CA PRO A 6 2.18 -6.87 22.66
C PRO A 6 1.29 -5.99 21.77
N ALA A 7 1.68 -4.73 21.61
CA ALA A 7 1.17 -3.90 20.54
C ALA A 7 1.31 -4.73 19.25
N SER A 8 0.23 -4.88 18.50
CA SER A 8 0.16 -5.66 17.27
C SER A 8 1.42 -5.43 16.44
N THR A 9 2.25 -6.47 16.32
CA THR A 9 3.67 -6.35 15.91
C THR A 9 3.86 -6.11 14.41
N SER A 10 2.78 -5.87 13.68
CA SER A 10 2.80 -5.53 12.26
C SER A 10 2.80 -4.00 12.09
N PRO A 11 3.74 -3.42 11.32
CA PRO A 11 3.70 -2.00 10.96
C PRO A 11 2.53 -1.68 10.01
N PHE A 12 1.83 -2.71 9.52
CA PHE A 12 0.65 -2.59 8.69
C PHE A 12 -0.61 -3.04 9.45
N ALA A 13 -1.71 -2.33 9.22
CA ALA A 13 -2.96 -2.45 9.97
C ALA A 13 -4.17 -2.72 9.05
N GLY A 14 -3.99 -3.47 7.95
CA GLY A 14 -5.01 -3.63 6.92
C GLY A 14 -6.30 -4.22 7.45
N GLU A 15 -6.20 -5.27 8.26
CA GLU A 15 -7.36 -5.90 8.91
C GLU A 15 -8.08 -4.95 9.86
N LEU A 16 -7.33 -4.12 10.60
CA LEU A 16 -7.93 -3.13 11.51
C LEU A 16 -8.72 -2.07 10.73
N LEU A 17 -8.16 -1.53 9.64
CA LEU A 17 -8.86 -0.54 8.83
C LEU A 17 -10.11 -1.13 8.17
N LEU A 18 -10.05 -2.37 7.71
CA LEU A 18 -11.22 -3.08 7.17
C LEU A 18 -12.31 -3.25 8.24
N ALA A 19 -11.94 -3.64 9.45
CA ALA A 19 -12.89 -3.78 10.57
C ALA A 19 -13.53 -2.43 10.93
N LEU A 20 -12.74 -1.36 11.05
CA LEU A 20 -13.26 -0.03 11.34
C LEU A 20 -14.21 0.49 10.24
N ALA A 21 -13.90 0.25 8.98
CA ALA A 21 -14.77 0.63 7.86
C ALA A 21 -16.08 -0.19 7.87
N ALA A 22 -16.00 -1.50 8.14
CA ALA A 22 -17.18 -2.36 8.22
C ALA A 22 -18.10 -1.99 9.41
N GLU A 23 -17.52 -1.55 10.53
CA GLU A 23 -18.24 -1.07 11.71
C GLU A 23 -18.79 0.36 11.55
N GLY A 24 -18.52 1.05 10.43
CA GLY A 24 -18.91 2.44 10.22
C GLY A 24 -18.15 3.43 11.12
N ARG A 25 -17.01 3.01 11.68
CA ARG A 25 -16.16 3.81 12.58
C ARG A 25 -15.02 4.50 11.85
N LEU A 26 -14.78 4.13 10.59
CA LEU A 26 -13.94 4.86 9.66
C LEU A 26 -14.84 5.49 8.61
N VAL A 27 -14.81 6.81 8.54
CA VAL A 27 -15.65 7.62 7.67
C VAL A 27 -14.80 8.73 7.07
N LEU A 28 -14.85 8.88 5.76
CA LEU A 28 -14.04 9.83 5.00
C LEU A 28 -14.91 10.54 3.97
N ASP A 29 -14.65 11.84 3.82
CA ASP A 29 -15.15 12.60 2.68
C ASP A 29 -14.70 11.95 1.34
N ALA A 30 -15.56 12.04 0.33
CA ALA A 30 -15.35 11.42 -0.97
C ALA A 30 -14.03 11.86 -1.63
N ALA A 31 -13.71 13.16 -1.59
CA ALA A 31 -12.50 13.67 -2.23
C ALA A 31 -11.24 13.18 -1.51
N GLN A 32 -11.26 13.16 -0.17
CA GLN A 32 -10.15 12.65 0.64
C GLN A 32 -9.93 11.14 0.43
N ALA A 33 -11.01 10.37 0.38
CA ALA A 33 -10.93 8.94 0.09
C ALA A 33 -10.35 8.68 -1.31
N ASP A 34 -10.82 9.41 -2.32
CA ASP A 34 -10.39 9.23 -3.71
C ASP A 34 -8.90 9.62 -3.89
N GLU A 35 -8.43 10.70 -3.27
CA GLU A 35 -7.01 11.09 -3.29
C GLU A 35 -6.11 10.04 -2.62
N ALA A 36 -6.51 9.58 -1.42
CA ALA A 36 -5.75 8.58 -0.68
C ALA A 36 -5.70 7.23 -1.42
N ILE A 37 -6.82 6.80 -2.02
CA ILE A 37 -6.88 5.60 -2.86
C ILE A 37 -5.92 5.74 -4.05
N ALA A 38 -5.94 6.86 -4.78
CA ALA A 38 -5.05 7.09 -5.91
C ALA A 38 -3.56 7.06 -5.51
N GLY A 39 -3.23 7.60 -4.34
CA GLY A 39 -1.89 7.51 -3.76
C GLY A 39 -1.48 6.05 -3.50
N LEU A 40 -2.34 5.28 -2.84
CA LEU A 40 -2.09 3.87 -2.52
C LEU A 40 -1.98 3.00 -3.77
N GLU A 41 -2.79 3.24 -4.80
CA GLU A 41 -2.72 2.53 -6.09
C GLU A 41 -1.40 2.80 -6.82
N ARG A 42 -0.90 4.04 -6.78
CA ARG A 42 0.43 4.40 -7.29
C ARG A 42 1.52 3.66 -6.52
N THR A 43 1.50 3.72 -5.19
CA THR A 43 2.47 3.03 -4.35
C THR A 43 2.46 1.51 -4.59
N LEU A 44 1.27 0.89 -4.69
CA LEU A 44 1.14 -0.54 -4.98
C LEU A 44 1.76 -0.90 -6.33
N SER A 45 1.59 -0.05 -7.33
CA SER A 45 2.18 -0.24 -8.66
C SER A 45 3.71 -0.19 -8.62
N GLU A 46 4.28 0.78 -7.89
CA GLU A 46 5.72 0.90 -7.69
C GLU A 46 6.32 -0.28 -6.91
N VAL A 47 5.67 -0.70 -5.82
CA VAL A 47 6.12 -1.85 -5.01
C VAL A 47 6.11 -3.12 -5.85
N ARG A 48 5.05 -3.35 -6.65
CA ARG A 48 4.98 -4.49 -7.58
C ARG A 48 6.08 -4.45 -8.63
N ALA A 49 6.42 -3.26 -9.15
CA ALA A 49 7.52 -3.11 -10.09
C ALA A 49 8.87 -3.50 -9.47
N ARG A 50 9.15 -3.02 -8.25
CA ARG A 50 10.37 -3.36 -7.50
C ARG A 50 10.46 -4.86 -7.19
N LEU A 51 9.37 -5.49 -6.74
CA LEU A 51 9.35 -6.93 -6.50
C LEU A 51 9.61 -7.75 -7.77
N ARG A 52 9.08 -7.34 -8.93
CA ARG A 52 9.39 -8.01 -10.20
C ARG A 52 10.88 -7.96 -10.51
N ILE A 53 11.52 -6.82 -10.29
CA ILE A 53 12.97 -6.64 -10.48
C ILE A 53 13.74 -7.58 -9.55
N ILE A 54 13.41 -7.59 -8.25
CA ILE A 54 14.06 -8.45 -7.26
C ILE A 54 13.91 -9.93 -7.64
N HIS A 55 12.69 -10.36 -7.98
CA HIS A 55 12.42 -11.76 -8.33
C HIS A 55 13.17 -12.20 -9.59
N MET A 56 13.17 -11.36 -10.62
CA MET A 56 13.95 -11.60 -11.85
C MET A 56 15.43 -11.80 -11.53
N TRP A 57 15.98 -10.96 -10.65
CA TRP A 57 17.38 -11.05 -10.25
C TRP A 57 17.73 -12.27 -9.40
N GLN A 58 16.83 -12.67 -8.50
CA GLN A 58 17.00 -13.90 -7.72
C GLN A 58 16.98 -15.14 -8.63
N CYS A 59 16.19 -15.14 -9.71
CA CYS A 59 16.09 -16.27 -10.65
C CYS A 59 17.17 -16.28 -11.75
N ALA A 60 17.81 -15.15 -12.05
CA ALA A 60 18.88 -15.04 -13.06
C ALA A 60 20.10 -14.26 -12.54
N PRO A 61 20.85 -14.79 -11.54
CA PRO A 61 21.96 -14.07 -10.91
C PRO A 61 23.19 -13.87 -11.80
N THR A 62 23.19 -14.40 -13.04
CA THR A 62 24.34 -14.39 -13.94
C THR A 62 24.48 -13.11 -14.77
N GLN A 63 23.48 -12.26 -14.87
CA GLN A 63 23.67 -10.93 -15.47
C GLN A 63 24.47 -10.04 -14.51
N ARG A 64 25.46 -9.30 -15.01
CA ARG A 64 26.13 -8.30 -14.18
C ARG A 64 25.33 -7.02 -14.24
N VAL A 65 25.10 -6.38 -13.09
CA VAL A 65 24.44 -5.07 -13.03
C VAL A 65 25.16 -4.04 -13.92
N ASP A 66 26.47 -4.17 -14.04
CA ASP A 66 27.35 -3.33 -14.88
C ASP A 66 27.10 -3.46 -16.40
N GLU A 67 26.35 -4.47 -16.84
CA GLU A 67 26.02 -4.70 -18.25
C GLU A 67 24.64 -4.15 -18.63
N LEU A 68 23.89 -3.62 -17.67
CA LEU A 68 22.58 -3.02 -17.90
C LEU A 68 22.69 -1.54 -18.31
N PRO A 69 21.69 -1.02 -19.05
CA PRO A 69 21.54 0.42 -19.22
C PRO A 69 21.44 1.12 -17.86
N ASP A 70 22.05 2.30 -17.73
CA ASP A 70 22.21 3.02 -16.45
C ASP A 70 20.90 3.20 -15.66
N GLU A 71 19.80 3.48 -16.35
CA GLU A 71 18.48 3.65 -15.72
C GLU A 71 18.01 2.33 -15.08
N LEU A 72 18.14 1.23 -15.80
CA LEU A 72 17.77 -0.10 -15.30
C LEU A 72 18.73 -0.57 -14.21
N ALA A 73 20.03 -0.31 -14.34
CA ALA A 73 21.02 -0.60 -13.31
C ALA A 73 20.68 0.12 -11.99
N ARG A 74 20.27 1.39 -12.05
CA ARG A 74 19.83 2.15 -10.88
C ARG A 74 18.59 1.53 -10.23
N ASP A 75 17.56 1.22 -11.01
CA ASP A 75 16.33 0.63 -10.48
C ASP A 75 16.58 -0.72 -9.79
N VAL A 76 17.50 -1.50 -10.34
CA VAL A 76 17.95 -2.77 -9.76
C VAL A 76 18.63 -2.57 -8.42
N VAL A 77 19.61 -1.66 -8.38
CA VAL A 77 20.33 -1.33 -7.14
C VAL A 77 19.35 -0.83 -6.09
N GLU A 78 18.47 0.12 -6.43
CA GLU A 78 17.48 0.66 -5.49
C GLU A 78 16.55 -0.43 -4.95
N ALA A 79 16.02 -1.30 -5.81
CA ALA A 79 15.11 -2.36 -5.39
C ALA A 79 15.81 -3.38 -4.47
N VAL A 80 17.01 -3.84 -4.84
CA VAL A 80 17.78 -4.81 -4.06
C VAL A 80 18.22 -4.22 -2.72
N PHE A 81 18.69 -2.97 -2.69
CA PHE A 81 19.07 -2.31 -1.44
C PHE A 81 17.86 -2.04 -0.54
N ALA A 82 16.71 -1.65 -1.11
CA ALA A 82 15.49 -1.44 -0.32
C ALA A 82 15.05 -2.74 0.38
N ASP A 83 15.14 -3.88 -0.30
CA ASP A 83 14.85 -5.19 0.30
C ASP A 83 15.90 -5.59 1.35
N GLN A 84 17.20 -5.32 1.13
CA GLN A 84 18.22 -5.58 2.14
C GLN A 84 18.03 -4.75 3.42
N LEU A 85 17.59 -3.49 3.30
CA LEU A 85 17.35 -2.59 4.43
C LEU A 85 16.08 -2.97 5.21
N ALA A 86 15.07 -3.52 4.54
CA ALA A 86 13.82 -3.94 5.17
C ALA A 86 13.29 -5.24 4.52
N PRO A 87 13.92 -6.39 4.83
CA PRO A 87 13.58 -7.66 4.17
C PRO A 87 12.11 -8.02 4.32
N GLY A 88 11.49 -8.44 3.23
CA GLY A 88 10.08 -8.89 3.22
C GLY A 88 9.05 -7.76 3.32
N ARG A 89 9.48 -6.49 3.42
CA ARG A 89 8.56 -5.36 3.60
C ARG A 89 7.82 -5.00 2.32
N LEU A 90 8.44 -5.21 1.16
CA LEU A 90 7.78 -4.99 -0.14
C LEU A 90 6.69 -6.04 -0.37
N GLU A 91 6.96 -7.30 -0.06
CA GLU A 91 5.99 -8.40 -0.13
C GLU A 91 4.80 -8.13 0.80
N LEU A 92 5.08 -7.75 2.05
CA LEU A 92 4.04 -7.39 3.01
C LEU A 92 3.21 -6.19 2.53
N ALA A 93 3.84 -5.17 1.95
CA ALA A 93 3.14 -4.02 1.40
C ALA A 93 2.19 -4.40 0.25
N VAL A 94 2.56 -5.35 -0.63
CA VAL A 94 1.66 -5.84 -1.69
C VAL A 94 0.43 -6.55 -1.13
N VAL A 95 0.54 -7.18 0.03
CA VAL A 95 -0.59 -7.83 0.72
C VAL A 95 -1.47 -6.80 1.44
N GLU A 96 -0.86 -5.79 2.06
CA GLU A 96 -1.55 -4.86 2.96
C GLU A 96 -2.16 -3.64 2.26
N ILE A 97 -1.49 -3.06 1.26
CA ILE A 97 -2.01 -1.89 0.54
C ILE A 97 -3.39 -2.15 -0.10
N PRO A 98 -3.68 -3.31 -0.72
CA PRO A 98 -5.03 -3.61 -1.20
C PRO A 98 -6.11 -3.57 -0.10
N LYS A 99 -5.77 -3.97 1.13
CA LYS A 99 -6.69 -3.90 2.28
C LYS A 99 -6.98 -2.45 2.66
N TYR A 100 -5.97 -1.59 2.61
CA TYR A 100 -6.15 -0.15 2.82
C TYR A 100 -7.06 0.45 1.78
N ILE A 101 -6.80 0.20 0.50
CA ILE A 101 -7.63 0.68 -0.61
C ILE A 101 -9.09 0.27 -0.40
N GLU A 102 -9.34 -1.00 -0.05
CA GLU A 102 -10.69 -1.50 0.18
C GLU A 102 -11.35 -0.88 1.42
N ALA A 103 -10.61 -0.68 2.50
CA ALA A 103 -11.12 0.00 3.69
C ALA A 103 -11.52 1.45 3.38
N LEU A 104 -10.71 2.18 2.61
CA LEU A 104 -11.02 3.55 2.21
C LEU A 104 -12.24 3.60 1.27
N ARG A 105 -12.38 2.64 0.35
CA ARG A 105 -13.56 2.53 -0.52
C ARG A 105 -14.85 2.33 0.28
N ARG A 106 -14.80 1.57 1.38
CA ARG A 106 -15.94 1.35 2.27
C ARG A 106 -16.24 2.53 3.18
N ALA A 107 -15.20 3.22 3.64
CA ALA A 107 -15.31 4.39 4.49
C ALA A 107 -15.73 5.66 3.75
N ARG A 108 -15.69 5.64 2.42
CA ARG A 108 -16.04 6.76 1.55
C ARG A 108 -17.52 7.10 1.67
N GLU A 109 -17.83 8.27 2.20
CA GLU A 109 -19.19 8.80 2.18
C GLU A 109 -19.57 9.24 0.76
N ALA A 110 -20.78 8.90 0.33
CA ALA A 110 -21.32 9.46 -0.89
C ALA A 110 -21.55 10.97 -0.67
N PRO A 111 -21.19 11.84 -1.63
CA PRO A 111 -21.56 13.25 -1.53
C PRO A 111 -23.08 13.35 -1.35
N PRO A 112 -23.58 14.27 -0.52
CA PRO A 112 -25.01 14.43 -0.34
C PRO A 112 -25.64 14.66 -1.71
N ALA A 113 -26.62 13.83 -2.07
CA ALA A 113 -27.36 13.99 -3.31
C ALA A 113 -27.91 15.42 -3.34
N ALA A 114 -27.67 16.14 -4.44
CA ALA A 114 -28.19 17.49 -4.67
C ALA A 114 -29.71 17.46 -4.91
N GLY A 115 -30.47 16.88 -3.97
CA GLY A 115 -31.88 16.51 -4.13
C GLY A 115 -32.82 17.02 -3.03
N ASP A 116 -32.33 17.45 -1.87
CA ASP A 116 -33.19 17.93 -0.76
C ASP A 116 -33.18 19.45 -0.57
N ALA A 117 -32.88 20.21 -1.64
CA ALA A 117 -33.08 21.66 -1.68
C ALA A 117 -34.18 22.05 -2.68
N ALA A 118 -35.33 21.36 -2.61
CA ALA A 118 -36.54 21.78 -3.30
C ALA A 118 -37.78 21.26 -2.55
N CYS A 119 -38.17 21.97 -1.48
CA CYS A 119 -39.57 22.22 -1.07
C CYS A 119 -39.61 22.83 0.35
N SER A 120 -39.70 24.16 0.41
CA SER A 120 -40.50 24.90 1.40
C SER A 120 -40.82 26.28 0.84
#